data_AF-A0A961H4W3-F1
#
_entry.id   AF-A0A961H4W3-F1
#
_cell.length_a   1.000
_cell.length_b   1.000
_cell.length_c   1.000
_cell.angle_alpha   90.00
_cell.angle_beta   90.00
_cell.angle_gamma   90.00
#
_symmetry.space_group_name_H-M   'P 1'
#
loop_
_entity.id
_entity.type
_entity.pdbx_description
1 polymer ?
#
loop_
_entity_poly.entity_id
_entity_poly.type
_entity_poly.pdbx_seq_one_letter_code
_entity_poly.pdbx_strand_id
1 'polypeptide(L)'
;QCRQPSLEGTGEITLRRLIKEALRMRPDRLVVGEVREAEALDLLIALNSGLPGMCSIHANGARDALAKLSTLPLLAGRNIDSSFVVPTVAASIDIVVHCALDVDGRRYISQIVAPTGEVTAGTIDADAIFELREGSLNPTGSSPARLAKFHAAGVDVAEVLRGESA
;
A
#
# COMPACT_ATOMS: atom_id res chain seq x y z
N GLN A 1 -0.46 1.06 -18.90
CA GLN A 1 0.71 0.33 -19.46
C GLN A 1 1.80 1.35 -19.75
N CYS A 2 3.06 1.00 -19.47
CA CYS A 2 4.24 1.83 -19.73
C CYS A 2 4.74 1.60 -21.17
N ARG A 3 5.57 2.51 -21.69
CA ARG A 3 6.23 2.33 -23.00
C ARG A 3 7.73 2.22 -22.79
N GLN A 4 8.31 1.11 -23.26
CA GLN A 4 9.75 0.92 -23.30
C GLN A 4 10.40 1.90 -24.29
N PRO A 5 11.68 2.25 -24.14
CA PRO A 5 12.38 3.05 -25.14
C PRO A 5 12.40 2.34 -26.51
N SER A 6 12.48 3.13 -27.57
CA SER A 6 12.76 2.64 -28.92
C SER A 6 14.19 2.11 -29.03
N LEU A 7 14.55 1.50 -30.16
CA LEU A 7 15.91 1.03 -30.42
C LEU A 7 16.95 2.17 -30.32
N GLU A 8 16.53 3.38 -30.65
CA GLU A 8 17.32 4.61 -30.53
C GLU A 8 17.41 5.14 -29.08
N GLY A 9 16.83 4.43 -28.11
CA GLY A 9 16.83 4.82 -26.69
C GLY A 9 15.84 5.94 -26.35
N THR A 10 14.88 6.24 -27.24
CA THR A 10 13.99 7.39 -27.10
C THR A 10 12.54 6.98 -26.84
N GLY A 11 11.73 7.94 -26.41
CA GLY A 11 10.29 7.73 -26.28
C GLY A 11 9.86 6.86 -25.10
N GLU A 12 10.73 6.59 -24.13
CA GLU A 12 10.28 5.89 -22.92
C GLU A 12 9.15 6.66 -22.20
N ILE A 13 8.15 5.93 -21.71
CA ILE A 13 7.11 6.43 -20.82
C ILE A 13 7.10 5.53 -19.58
N THR A 14 7.81 5.99 -18.55
CA THR A 14 7.91 5.29 -17.26
C THR A 14 6.63 5.44 -16.45
N LEU A 15 6.40 4.51 -15.51
CA LEU A 15 5.29 4.59 -14.57
C LEU A 15 5.39 5.85 -13.70
N ARG A 16 6.61 6.20 -13.30
CA ARG A 16 6.92 7.44 -12.58
C ARG A 16 6.42 8.69 -13.32
N ARG A 17 6.64 8.75 -14.65
CA ARG A 17 6.11 9.84 -15.48
C ARG A 17 4.58 9.84 -15.49
N LEU A 18 3.96 8.68 -15.68
CA LEU A 18 2.49 8.57 -15.71
C LEU A 18 1.84 9.00 -14.40
N ILE A 19 2.40 8.64 -13.24
CA ILE A 19 1.90 9.10 -11.93
C ILE A 19 1.98 10.62 -11.85
N LYS A 20 3.13 11.22 -12.18
CA LYS A 20 3.29 12.68 -12.16
C LYS A 20 2.30 13.40 -13.05
N GLU A 21 2.08 12.91 -14.27
CA GLU A 21 1.08 13.51 -15.18
C GLU A 21 -0.35 13.33 -14.66
N ALA A 22 -0.69 12.15 -14.12
CA ALA A 22 -2.00 11.89 -13.54
C ALA A 22 -2.30 12.88 -12.39
N LEU A 23 -1.32 13.19 -11.54
CA LEU A 23 -1.48 14.16 -10.45
C LEU A 23 -1.79 15.59 -10.93
N ARG A 24 -1.40 15.96 -12.16
CA ARG A 24 -1.73 17.27 -12.75
C ARG A 24 -3.18 17.35 -13.22
N MET A 25 -3.87 16.22 -13.34
CA MET A 25 -5.26 16.13 -13.78
C MET A 25 -6.26 16.26 -12.63
N ARG A 26 -5.80 16.54 -11.40
CA ARG A 26 -6.62 16.61 -10.18
C ARG A 26 -7.51 15.36 -10.01
N PRO A 27 -6.89 14.17 -9.95
CA PRO A 27 -7.66 12.94 -9.82
C PRO A 27 -8.31 12.87 -8.44
N ASP A 28 -9.49 12.26 -8.35
CA ASP A 28 -10.12 11.96 -7.06
C ASP A 28 -9.46 10.76 -6.36
N ARG A 29 -8.84 9.87 -7.15
CA ARG A 29 -8.16 8.65 -6.68
C ARG A 29 -7.00 8.26 -7.58
N LEU A 30 -5.95 7.66 -7.03
CA LEU A 30 -4.81 7.12 -7.78
C LEU A 30 -4.71 5.60 -7.65
N VAL A 31 -4.83 4.88 -8.77
CA VAL A 31 -4.65 3.43 -8.81
C VAL A 31 -3.42 3.11 -9.64
N VAL A 32 -2.40 2.53 -9.00
CA VAL A 32 -1.18 2.07 -9.67
C VAL A 32 -1.20 0.55 -9.71
N GLY A 33 -1.09 -0.04 -10.90
CA GLY A 33 -1.19 -1.49 -11.07
C GLY A 33 -0.23 -2.24 -10.15
N GLU A 34 1.07 -2.07 -10.37
CA GLU A 34 2.12 -2.66 -9.53
C GLU A 34 3.28 -1.67 -9.42
N VAL A 35 3.77 -1.45 -8.20
CA VAL A 35 5.00 -0.68 -7.94
C VAL A 35 6.18 -1.62 -7.72
N ARG A 36 7.30 -1.30 -8.36
CA ARG A 36 8.51 -2.12 -8.42
C ARG A 36 9.78 -1.33 -8.13
N GLU A 37 9.79 -0.03 -8.44
CA GLU A 37 11.00 0.79 -8.38
C GLU A 37 10.70 2.22 -7.86
N ALA A 38 11.42 3.21 -8.41
CA ALA A 38 11.43 4.60 -7.97
C ALA A 38 10.06 5.31 -8.03
N GLU A 39 9.11 4.81 -8.82
CA GLU A 39 7.73 5.31 -8.85
C GLU A 39 6.99 5.19 -7.51
N ALA A 40 7.47 4.32 -6.62
CA ALA A 40 6.95 4.17 -5.27
C ALA A 40 7.04 5.49 -4.49
N LEU A 41 8.06 6.33 -4.74
CA LEU A 41 8.17 7.64 -4.10
C LEU A 41 7.02 8.57 -4.52
N ASP A 42 6.72 8.66 -5.82
CA ASP A 42 5.68 9.55 -6.33
C ASP A 42 4.28 9.08 -5.90
N LEU A 43 4.07 7.76 -5.82
CA LEU A 43 2.88 7.20 -5.19
C LEU A 43 2.79 7.59 -3.72
N LEU A 44 3.86 7.39 -2.94
CA LEU A 44 3.87 7.70 -1.51
C LEU A 44 3.61 9.18 -1.23
N ILE A 45 4.20 10.08 -2.01
CA ILE A 45 3.95 11.52 -1.91
C ILE A 45 2.49 11.85 -2.19
N ALA A 46 1.88 11.20 -3.19
CA ALA A 46 0.47 11.37 -3.49
C ALA A 46 -0.44 10.90 -2.36
N LEU A 47 -0.18 9.72 -1.79
CA LEU A 47 -0.96 9.20 -0.66
C LEU A 47 -0.81 10.09 0.59
N ASN A 48 0.41 10.57 0.85
CA ASN A 48 0.70 11.44 1.98
C ASN A 48 0.04 12.83 1.87
N SER A 49 -0.24 13.32 0.66
CA SER A 49 -0.99 14.57 0.47
C SER A 49 -2.51 14.40 0.66
N GLY A 50 -2.96 13.19 0.98
CA GLY A 50 -4.36 12.86 1.23
C GLY A 50 -5.12 12.38 -0.01
N LEU A 51 -4.46 12.18 -1.15
CA LEU A 51 -5.10 11.57 -2.31
C LEU A 51 -5.38 10.09 -2.04
N PRO A 52 -6.65 9.64 -2.02
CA PRO A 52 -6.95 8.22 -1.87
C PRO A 52 -6.33 7.41 -3.01
N GLY A 53 -5.77 6.26 -2.71
CA GLY A 53 -5.16 5.44 -3.74
C GLY A 53 -4.81 4.05 -3.28
N MET A 54 -4.37 3.23 -4.23
CA MET A 54 -3.92 1.87 -3.97
C MET A 54 -2.90 1.43 -5.02
N CYS A 55 -2.09 0.44 -4.63
CA CYS A 55 -1.23 -0.29 -5.54
C CYS A 55 -1.10 -1.75 -5.15
N SER A 56 -0.69 -2.59 -6.10
CA SER A 56 -0.08 -3.87 -5.73
C SER A 56 1.44 -3.73 -5.59
N ILE A 57 2.02 -4.56 -4.72
CA ILE A 57 3.46 -4.71 -4.54
C ILE A 57 3.75 -6.19 -4.31
N HIS A 58 4.78 -6.72 -4.97
CA HIS A 58 5.17 -8.10 -4.76
C HIS A 58 5.88 -8.27 -3.42
N ALA A 59 5.31 -9.02 -2.49
CA ALA A 59 5.86 -9.29 -1.15
C ALA A 59 5.45 -10.69 -0.67
N ASN A 60 6.20 -11.25 0.27
CA ASN A 60 5.91 -12.57 0.86
C ASN A 60 4.99 -12.49 2.09
N GLY A 61 4.58 -11.28 2.46
CA GLY A 61 3.71 -11.01 3.60
C GLY A 61 3.27 -9.55 3.63
N ALA A 62 2.31 -9.24 4.49
CA ALA A 62 1.80 -7.88 4.60
C ALA A 62 2.82 -6.91 5.23
N ARG A 63 3.58 -7.37 6.24
CA ARG A 63 4.68 -6.59 6.82
C ARG A 63 5.84 -6.39 5.83
N ASP A 64 6.14 -7.40 5.03
CA ASP A 64 7.14 -7.29 3.96
C ASP A 64 6.74 -6.25 2.91
N ALA A 65 5.44 -6.15 2.59
CA ALA A 65 4.93 -5.12 1.69
C ALA A 65 5.18 -3.72 2.24
N LEU A 66 4.97 -3.50 3.55
CA LEU A 66 5.30 -2.23 4.21
C LEU A 66 6.81 -1.94 4.14
N ALA A 67 7.65 -2.92 4.50
CA ALA A 67 9.10 -2.76 4.44
C ALA A 67 9.60 -2.45 3.01
N LYS A 68 9.04 -3.12 2.00
CA LYS A 68 9.35 -2.82 0.59
C LYS A 68 8.88 -1.44 0.18
N LEU A 69 7.67 -1.03 0.55
CA LEU A 69 7.18 0.32 0.27
C LEU A 69 8.00 1.40 1.01
N SER A 70 8.67 1.05 2.11
CA SER A 70 9.64 1.91 2.77
C SER A 70 11.03 1.94 2.11
N THR A 71 11.36 0.96 1.29
CA THR A 71 12.68 0.83 0.65
C THR A 71 12.68 1.30 -0.79
N LEU A 72 11.66 0.95 -1.58
CA LEU A 72 11.57 1.31 -3.00
C LEU A 72 11.70 2.83 -3.28
N PRO A 73 11.11 3.74 -2.47
CA PRO A 73 11.29 5.17 -2.67
C PRO A 73 12.75 5.64 -2.58
N LEU A 74 13.62 4.93 -1.87
CA LEU A 74 15.05 5.27 -1.74
C LEU A 74 15.80 5.12 -3.07
N LEU A 75 15.27 4.33 -4.00
CA LEU A 75 15.83 4.18 -5.36
C LEU A 75 15.60 5.42 -6.23
N ALA A 76 14.73 6.35 -5.82
CA ALA A 76 14.37 7.52 -6.61
C ALA A 76 15.42 8.64 -6.60
N GLY A 77 16.39 8.61 -5.68
CA GLY A 77 17.49 9.57 -5.58
C GLY A 77 18.27 9.50 -4.26
N ARG A 78 19.54 9.94 -4.26
CA ARG A 78 20.41 9.89 -3.06
C ARG A 78 20.00 10.82 -1.91
N ASN A 79 19.08 11.74 -2.17
CA ASN A 79 18.57 12.70 -1.20
C ASN A 79 17.28 12.22 -0.50
N ILE A 80 16.85 10.99 -0.74
CA ILE A 80 15.67 10.40 -0.09
C ILE A 80 16.15 9.56 1.09
N ASP A 81 15.72 9.94 2.29
CA ASP A 81 16.16 9.33 3.55
C ASP A 81 15.06 8.45 4.15
N SER A 82 15.45 7.33 4.75
CA SER A 82 14.53 6.43 5.47
C SER A 82 13.79 7.12 6.62
N SER A 83 14.41 8.11 7.26
CA SER A 83 13.80 8.94 8.31
C SER A 83 12.60 9.74 7.82
N PHE A 84 12.52 10.04 6.52
CA PHE A 84 11.33 10.58 5.89
C PHE A 84 10.38 9.47 5.44
N VAL A 85 10.89 8.45 4.74
CA VAL A 85 10.05 7.45 4.07
C VAL A 85 9.30 6.56 5.08
N VAL A 86 9.98 6.04 6.11
CA VAL A 86 9.37 5.07 7.05
C VAL A 86 8.18 5.69 7.80
N PRO A 87 8.29 6.88 8.43
CA PRO A 87 7.14 7.53 9.06
C PRO A 87 6.04 7.89 8.05
N THR A 88 6.41 8.28 6.83
CA THR A 88 5.43 8.62 5.79
C THR A 88 4.62 7.41 5.37
N VAL A 89 5.24 6.23 5.18
CA VAL A 89 4.53 4.98 4.92
C VAL A 89 3.66 4.61 6.12
N ALA A 90 4.22 4.69 7.33
CA ALA A 90 3.50 4.38 8.56
C ALA A 90 2.22 5.20 8.65
N ALA A 91 2.27 6.52 8.37
CA ALA A 91 1.14 7.45 8.43
C ALA A 91 0.16 7.35 7.24
N SER A 92 0.66 7.04 6.04
CA SER A 92 -0.14 7.15 4.80
C SER A 92 -0.92 5.89 4.46
N ILE A 93 -0.40 4.70 4.80
CA ILE A 93 -1.00 3.42 4.42
C ILE A 93 -2.02 2.97 5.45
N ASP A 94 -3.27 2.82 5.04
CA ASP A 94 -4.36 2.49 5.96
C ASP A 94 -4.51 0.97 6.18
N ILE A 95 -4.39 0.18 5.10
CA ILE A 95 -4.55 -1.29 5.13
C ILE A 95 -3.57 -1.92 4.14
N VAL A 96 -3.07 -3.10 4.47
CA VAL A 96 -2.39 -4.01 3.54
C VAL A 96 -3.12 -5.34 3.50
N VAL A 97 -3.61 -5.71 2.31
CA VAL A 97 -4.23 -7.01 2.04
C VAL A 97 -3.18 -7.90 1.36
N HIS A 98 -2.81 -9.00 2.00
CA HIS A 98 -1.85 -9.93 1.43
C HIS A 98 -2.57 -11.07 0.71
N CYS A 99 -2.43 -11.09 -0.61
CA CYS A 99 -2.95 -12.13 -1.49
C CYS A 99 -1.88 -13.20 -1.71
N ALA A 100 -2.22 -14.47 -1.45
CA ALA A 100 -1.37 -15.62 -1.64
C ALA A 100 -1.94 -16.57 -2.70
N LEU A 101 -1.10 -17.49 -3.17
CA LEU A 101 -1.43 -18.57 -4.08
C LEU A 101 -1.02 -19.88 -3.41
N ASP A 102 -1.95 -20.83 -3.27
CA ASP A 102 -1.62 -22.15 -2.73
C ASP A 102 -0.96 -23.04 -3.80
N VAL A 103 -0.56 -24.24 -3.39
CA VAL A 103 0.08 -25.24 -4.27
C VAL A 103 -0.86 -25.74 -5.38
N ASP A 104 -2.16 -25.60 -5.21
CA ASP A 104 -3.20 -25.98 -6.17
C ASP A 104 -3.56 -24.82 -7.12
N GLY A 105 -2.89 -23.67 -6.99
CA GLY A 105 -3.12 -22.49 -7.81
C GLY A 105 -4.35 -21.67 -7.41
N ARG A 106 -4.92 -21.90 -6.22
CA ARG A 106 -6.04 -21.11 -5.70
C ARG A 106 -5.52 -19.86 -5.03
N ARG A 107 -6.15 -18.73 -5.37
CA ARG A 107 -5.85 -17.42 -4.76
C ARG A 107 -6.70 -17.24 -3.52
N TYR A 108 -6.07 -16.78 -2.45
CA TYR A 108 -6.75 -16.45 -1.20
C TYR A 108 -6.08 -15.26 -0.51
N ILE A 109 -6.80 -14.62 0.40
CA ILE A 109 -6.23 -13.60 1.28
C ILE A 109 -5.66 -14.33 2.49
N SER A 110 -4.35 -14.19 2.74
CA SER A 110 -3.71 -14.88 3.87
C SER A 110 -3.79 -14.06 5.16
N GLN A 111 -3.78 -12.73 5.04
CA GLN A 111 -3.88 -11.80 6.16
C GLN A 111 -4.26 -10.40 5.66
N ILE A 112 -4.86 -9.62 6.55
CA ILE A 112 -5.08 -8.18 6.39
C ILE A 112 -4.49 -7.51 7.62
N VAL A 113 -3.59 -6.54 7.42
CA VAL A 113 -2.98 -5.78 8.52
C VAL A 113 -3.25 -4.28 8.35
N ALA A 114 -3.27 -3.55 9.46
CA ALA A 114 -3.39 -2.10 9.49
C ALA A 114 -2.14 -1.52 10.19
N PRO A 115 -1.36 -0.65 9.52
CA PRO A 115 -0.30 0.10 10.20
C PRO A 115 -0.89 0.97 11.33
N THR A 116 -0.22 1.01 12.48
CA THR A 116 -0.65 1.82 13.63
C THR A 116 -0.35 3.30 13.42
N GLY A 117 0.68 3.59 12.61
CA GLY A 117 1.27 4.93 12.45
C GLY A 117 2.54 5.14 13.26
N GLU A 118 2.81 4.24 14.19
CA GLU A 118 4.02 4.28 15.01
C GLU A 118 5.16 3.52 14.32
N VAL A 119 6.38 3.95 14.64
CA VAL A 119 7.62 3.35 14.14
C VAL A 119 8.51 3.02 15.32
N THR A 120 8.77 1.72 15.52
CA THR A 120 9.64 1.22 16.58
C THR A 120 10.93 0.66 15.97
N ALA A 121 12.08 1.23 16.36
CA ALA A 121 13.40 0.81 15.87
C ALA A 121 13.50 0.72 14.33
N GLY A 122 12.88 1.68 13.62
CA GLY A 122 12.88 1.73 12.14
C GLY A 122 11.91 0.76 11.46
N THR A 123 11.09 0.03 12.23
CA THR A 123 10.04 -0.87 11.73
C THR A 123 8.67 -0.24 11.95
N ILE A 124 7.79 -0.36 10.97
CA ILE A 124 6.41 0.12 11.06
C ILE A 124 5.61 -0.86 11.91
N ASP A 125 5.01 -0.37 12.99
CA ASP A 125 4.10 -1.14 13.80
C ASP A 125 2.77 -1.32 13.05
N ALA A 126 2.22 -2.52 13.13
CA ALA A 126 1.01 -2.90 12.41
C ALA A 126 0.27 -4.00 13.16
N ASP A 127 -1.06 -3.93 13.15
CA ASP A 127 -1.92 -4.91 13.76
C ASP A 127 -2.51 -5.83 12.70
N ALA A 128 -2.51 -7.13 12.96
CA ALA A 128 -3.29 -8.07 12.15
C ALA A 128 -4.77 -7.84 12.45
N ILE A 129 -5.55 -7.52 11.42
CA ILE A 129 -7.00 -7.33 11.50
C ILE A 129 -7.72 -8.62 11.12
N PHE A 130 -7.19 -9.32 10.11
CA PHE A 130 -7.64 -10.65 9.73
C PHE A 130 -6.47 -11.60 9.52
N GLU A 131 -6.66 -12.86 9.90
CA GLU A 131 -5.69 -13.94 9.71
C GLU A 131 -6.37 -15.20 9.16
N LEU A 132 -5.68 -15.92 8.28
CA LEU A 132 -6.14 -17.22 7.83
C LEU A 132 -5.97 -18.26 8.96
N ARG A 133 -7.08 -18.84 9.42
CA ARG A 133 -7.13 -19.92 10.40
C ARG A 133 -8.05 -21.01 9.88
N GLU A 134 -7.58 -22.26 9.87
CA GLU A 134 -8.36 -23.42 9.43
C GLU A 134 -8.99 -23.23 8.03
N GLY A 135 -8.26 -22.59 7.12
CA GLY A 135 -8.71 -22.36 5.74
C GLY A 135 -9.71 -21.21 5.55
N SER A 136 -10.06 -20.48 6.61
CA SER A 136 -10.95 -19.31 6.56
C SER A 136 -10.27 -18.06 7.09
N LEU A 137 -10.56 -16.92 6.47
CA LEU A 137 -10.06 -15.62 6.91
C LEU A 137 -10.92 -15.13 8.09
N ASN A 138 -10.32 -15.02 9.27
CA ASN A 138 -11.03 -14.69 10.51
C ASN A 138 -10.57 -13.35 11.08
N PRO A 139 -11.46 -12.53 11.65
CA PRO A 139 -11.08 -11.33 12.36
C PRO A 139 -10.27 -11.70 13.61
N THR A 140 -9.24 -10.92 13.92
CA THR A 140 -8.38 -11.14 15.09
C THR A 140 -8.96 -10.54 16.37
N GLY A 141 -9.95 -9.64 16.25
CA GLY A 141 -10.45 -8.78 17.32
C GLY A 141 -9.77 -7.40 17.37
N SER A 142 -8.69 -7.20 16.60
CA SER A 142 -8.05 -5.88 16.46
C SER A 142 -8.81 -4.99 15.48
N SER A 143 -8.73 -3.68 15.69
CA SER A 143 -9.26 -2.66 14.79
C SER A 143 -8.12 -1.76 14.30
N PRO A 144 -8.17 -1.23 13.05
CA PRO A 144 -7.26 -0.19 12.61
C PRO A 144 -7.17 0.96 13.62
N ALA A 145 -5.96 1.38 13.98
CA ALA A 145 -5.74 2.47 14.94
C ALA A 145 -6.25 3.83 14.40
N ARG A 146 -6.28 4.00 13.09
CA ARG A 146 -6.66 5.25 12.42
C ARG A 146 -8.01 5.13 11.72
N LEU A 147 -9.06 5.56 12.40
CA LEU A 147 -10.43 5.44 11.90
C LEU A 147 -10.91 6.66 11.09
N ALA A 148 -10.22 7.80 11.19
CA ALA A 148 -10.69 9.07 10.61
C ALA A 148 -11.02 8.99 9.11
N LYS A 149 -10.16 8.35 8.32
CA LYS A 149 -10.40 8.18 6.87
C LYS A 149 -11.56 7.24 6.56
N PHE A 150 -11.74 6.18 7.35
CA PHE A 150 -12.87 5.25 7.20
C PHE A 150 -14.19 5.96 7.51
N HIS A 151 -14.25 6.70 8.63
CA HIS A 151 -15.43 7.48 9.00
C HIS A 151 -15.75 8.56 7.95
N ALA A 152 -14.74 9.26 7.43
CA ALA A 152 -14.91 10.24 6.36
C ALA A 152 -15.44 9.61 5.05
N ALA A 153 -15.14 8.33 4.83
CA ALA A 153 -15.69 7.54 3.72
C ALA A 153 -17.05 6.90 4.04
N GLY A 154 -17.61 7.12 5.24
CA GLY A 154 -18.88 6.54 5.67
C GLY A 154 -18.79 5.06 6.04
N VAL A 155 -17.60 4.55 6.36
CA VAL A 155 -17.37 3.15 6.74
C VAL A 155 -17.28 3.04 8.27
N ASP A 156 -18.23 2.33 8.88
CA ASP A 156 -18.11 1.87 10.27
C ASP A 156 -17.28 0.58 10.30
N VAL A 157 -16.04 0.71 10.74
CA VAL A 157 -15.11 -0.43 10.80
C VAL A 157 -15.58 -1.48 11.81
N ALA A 158 -16.23 -1.10 12.90
CA ALA A 158 -16.71 -2.04 13.90
C ALA A 158 -17.83 -2.93 13.35
N GLU A 159 -18.72 -2.37 12.53
CA GLU A 159 -19.77 -3.11 11.81
C GLU A 159 -19.16 -4.13 10.83
N VAL A 160 -18.19 -3.70 10.02
CA VAL A 160 -17.46 -4.58 9.08
C VAL A 160 -16.77 -5.73 9.81
N LEU A 161 -16.12 -5.47 10.95
CA LEU A 161 -15.40 -6.48 11.71
C LEU A 161 -16.31 -7.49 12.42
N ARG A 162 -17.56 -7.12 12.74
CA ARG A 162 -18.56 -8.05 13.29
C ARG A 162 -19.17 -8.98 12.22
N GLY A 163 -18.92 -8.72 10.94
CA GLY A 163 -19.56 -9.44 9.84
C GLY A 163 -21.03 -9.07 9.65
N GLU A 164 -21.47 -7.96 10.26
CA GLU A 164 -22.83 -7.44 10.16
C GLU A 164 -22.86 -6.36 9.09
N SER A 165 -22.60 -6.66 7.82
CA SER A 165 -22.86 -5.67 6.76
C SER A 165 -24.34 -5.67 6.38
N ALA A 166 -24.97 -4.49 6.38
CA ALA A 166 -26.34 -4.24 5.93
C ALA A 166 -26.67 -4.74 4.51
#